data_AF-A0A967I8X2-F1
#
_entry.id   AF-A0A967I8X2-F1
#
_cell.length_a   1.000
_cell.length_b   1.000
_cell.length_c   1.000
_cell.angle_alpha   90.00
_cell.angle_beta   90.00
_cell.angle_gamma   90.00
#
_symmetry.space_group_name_H-M   'P 1'
#
loop_
_entity.id
_entity.type
_entity.pdbx_description
1 polymer ?
#
loop_
_entity_poly.entity_id
_entity_poly.type
_entity_poly.pdbx_seq_one_letter_code
_entity_poly.pdbx_strand_id
1 'polypeptide(L)'
;ASTAFGLWRLPLGPTYLLFGLTGAYGVLLLSHARRIFPASITGRVLSAVNLFAIGGSGLLQWWLGLVIGTFPLTDQGTPPAIAYATVFTLTAGAGLAALVAYLPLLKETGVAAQEPVFE
;
A
#
# COMPACT_ATOMS: atom_id res chain seq x y z
N ALA A 1 -19.92 7.59 23.15
CA ALA A 1 -19.25 7.18 21.91
C ALA A 1 -17.97 6.42 22.27
N SER A 2 -18.05 5.09 22.43
CA SER A 2 -16.97 4.30 23.08
C SER A 2 -16.69 2.93 22.44
N THR A 3 -17.24 2.61 21.27
CA THR A 3 -17.10 1.28 20.65
C THR A 3 -15.92 1.13 19.68
N ALA A 4 -15.22 2.21 19.33
CA ALA A 4 -14.07 2.13 18.39
C ALA A 4 -12.75 1.64 19.04
N PHE A 5 -12.69 1.55 20.38
CA PHE A 5 -11.48 1.15 21.14
C PHE A 5 -11.27 -0.38 21.24
N GLY A 6 -12.05 -1.19 20.50
CA GLY A 6 -12.01 -2.66 20.59
C GLY A 6 -10.92 -3.36 19.76
N LEU A 7 -10.26 -2.66 18.84
CA LEU A 7 -9.28 -3.26 17.91
C LEU A 7 -7.95 -3.66 18.58
N TRP A 8 -7.66 -3.16 19.78
CA TRP A 8 -6.46 -3.52 20.57
C TRP A 8 -6.40 -5.02 20.95
N ARG A 9 -7.53 -5.74 20.89
CA ARG A 9 -7.59 -7.18 21.18
C ARG A 9 -7.20 -8.08 20.01
N LEU A 10 -6.89 -7.53 18.83
CA LEU A 10 -6.36 -8.32 17.73
C LEU A 10 -5.03 -8.95 18.17
N PRO A 11 -4.81 -10.26 17.94
CA PRO A 11 -3.52 -10.85 18.20
C PRO A 11 -2.52 -10.17 17.26
N LEU A 12 -1.67 -9.30 17.82
CA LEU A 12 -0.73 -8.46 17.07
C LEU A 12 0.15 -9.32 16.14
N GLY A 13 0.56 -10.51 16.60
CA GLY A 13 1.36 -11.46 15.84
C GLY A 13 0.76 -11.82 14.47
N PRO A 14 -0.44 -12.44 14.43
CA PRO A 14 -1.17 -12.69 13.19
C PRO A 14 -1.37 -11.47 12.30
N THR A 15 -1.68 -10.30 12.87
CA THR A 15 -1.86 -9.07 12.08
C THR A 15 -0.55 -8.65 11.39
N TYR A 16 0.57 -8.64 12.11
CA TYR A 16 1.88 -8.34 11.54
C TYR A 16 2.32 -9.41 10.53
N LEU A 17 2.00 -10.68 10.78
CA LEU A 17 2.29 -11.78 9.86
C LEU A 17 1.51 -11.63 8.55
N LEU A 18 0.20 -11.37 8.63
CA LEU A 18 -0.63 -11.11 7.46
C LEU A 18 -0.14 -9.89 6.70
N PHE A 19 0.15 -8.79 7.40
CA PHE A 19 0.68 -7.58 6.79
C PHE A 19 1.99 -7.83 6.03
N GLY A 20 2.93 -8.57 6.64
CA GLY A 20 4.19 -8.95 6.00
C GLY A 20 3.99 -9.87 4.79
N LEU A 21 3.08 -10.84 4.90
CA LEU A 21 2.78 -11.77 3.81
C LEU A 21 2.14 -11.06 2.61
N THR A 22 1.17 -10.16 2.85
CA THR A 22 0.47 -9.42 1.78
C THR A 22 1.29 -8.25 1.25
N GLY A 23 2.23 -7.72 2.03
CA GLY A 23 3.06 -6.57 1.68
C GLY A 23 4.17 -6.86 0.67
N ALA A 24 4.48 -8.13 0.40
CA ALA A 24 5.60 -8.54 -0.47
C ALA A 24 5.39 -8.28 -1.98
N TYR A 25 4.27 -7.66 -2.39
CA TYR A 25 3.94 -7.40 -3.79
C TYR A 25 4.96 -6.52 -4.53
N GLY A 26 5.73 -5.68 -3.82
CA GLY A 26 6.74 -4.81 -4.44
C GLY A 26 7.79 -5.60 -5.23
N VAL A 27 8.19 -6.78 -4.75
CA VAL A 27 9.15 -7.66 -5.45
C VAL A 27 8.53 -8.24 -6.72
N LEU A 28 7.24 -8.62 -6.67
CA LEU A 28 6.50 -9.10 -7.84
C LEU A 28 6.40 -8.01 -8.90
N LEU A 29 6.22 -6.75 -8.50
CA LEU A 29 6.10 -5.61 -9.42
C LEU A 29 7.39 -5.38 -10.23
N LEU A 30 8.56 -5.47 -9.57
CA LEU A 30 9.85 -5.42 -10.27
C LEU A 30 10.04 -6.59 -11.22
N SER A 31 9.70 -7.81 -10.79
CA SER A 31 9.80 -9.01 -11.62
C SER A 31 8.90 -8.91 -12.86
N HIS A 32 7.66 -8.46 -12.68
CA HIS A 32 6.68 -8.29 -13.73
C HIS A 32 7.10 -7.21 -14.74
N ALA A 33 7.60 -6.06 -14.27
CA ALA A 33 8.08 -4.98 -15.13
C ALA A 33 9.23 -5.46 -16.06
N ARG A 34 10.13 -6.32 -15.58
CA ARG A 34 11.21 -6.89 -16.42
C ARG A 34 10.69 -7.77 -17.55
N ARG A 35 9.52 -8.40 -17.37
CA ARG A 35 8.96 -9.33 -18.36
C ARG A 35 8.16 -8.62 -19.45
N ILE A 36 7.56 -7.47 -19.14
CA ILE A 36 6.71 -6.73 -20.09
C ILE A 36 7.53 -5.80 -20.98
N PHE A 37 8.60 -5.20 -20.46
CA PHE A 37 9.37 -4.20 -21.19
C PHE A 37 10.59 -4.80 -21.92
N PRO A 38 10.94 -4.29 -23.12
CA PRO A 38 12.15 -4.68 -23.83
C PRO A 38 13.43 -4.48 -23.01
N ALA A 39 14.43 -5.33 -23.26
CA ALA A 39 15.72 -5.29 -22.56
C ALA A 39 16.44 -3.93 -22.69
N SER A 40 16.26 -3.23 -23.82
CA SER A 40 16.89 -1.94 -24.11
C SER A 40 16.46 -0.81 -23.17
N ILE A 41 15.28 -0.90 -22.55
CA ILE A 41 14.75 0.12 -21.62
C ILE A 41 14.50 -0.40 -20.21
N THR A 42 14.75 -1.69 -19.96
CA THR A 42 14.46 -2.35 -18.67
C THR A 42 15.15 -1.63 -17.50
N GLY A 43 16.40 -1.19 -17.67
CA GLY A 43 17.11 -0.43 -16.63
C GLY A 43 16.39 0.86 -16.22
N ARG A 44 15.84 1.60 -17.19
CA ARG A 44 15.07 2.84 -16.93
C ARG A 44 13.75 2.55 -16.23
N VAL A 45 13.05 1.52 -16.68
CA VAL A 45 11.79 1.07 -16.07
C VAL A 45 11.99 0.71 -14.61
N LEU A 46 13.02 -0.08 -14.29
CA LEU A 46 13.30 -0.49 -12.91
C LEU A 46 13.72 0.67 -12.01
N SER A 47 14.52 1.61 -12.54
CA SER A 47 14.84 2.83 -11.81
C SER A 47 13.59 3.65 -11.50
N ALA A 48 12.66 3.78 -12.44
CA ALA A 48 11.39 4.47 -12.21
C ALA A 48 10.55 3.75 -11.14
N VAL A 49 10.41 2.43 -11.22
CA VAL A 49 9.68 1.63 -10.22
C VAL A 49 10.29 1.82 -8.83
N ASN A 50 11.61 1.76 -8.70
CA ASN A 50 12.30 1.98 -7.42
C ASN A 50 12.14 3.42 -6.92
N LEU A 51 12.24 4.42 -7.82
CA LEU A 51 12.04 5.82 -7.47
C LEU A 51 10.63 6.08 -6.94
N PHE A 52 9.60 5.50 -7.58
CA PHE A 52 8.24 5.64 -7.08
C PHE A 52 8.00 4.86 -5.79
N ALA A 53 8.60 3.69 -5.62
CA ALA A 53 8.49 2.92 -4.38
C ALA A 53 9.10 3.67 -3.19
N ILE A 54 10.36 4.10 -3.30
CA ILE A 54 11.08 4.80 -2.23
C ILE A 54 10.57 6.24 -2.09
N GLY A 55 10.47 6.96 -3.21
CA GLY A 55 10.00 8.35 -3.23
C GLY A 55 8.56 8.47 -2.76
N GLY A 56 7.65 7.63 -3.26
CA GLY A 56 6.26 7.61 -2.85
C GLY A 56 6.08 7.24 -1.38
N SER A 57 6.81 6.24 -0.88
CA SER A 57 6.77 5.90 0.55
C SER A 57 7.33 7.01 1.44
N GLY A 58 8.39 7.71 1.02
CA GLY A 58 8.92 8.87 1.74
C GLY A 58 7.94 10.05 1.75
N LEU A 59 7.31 10.34 0.61
CA LEU A 59 6.33 11.42 0.48
C LEU A 59 5.08 11.13 1.31
N LEU A 60 4.61 9.87 1.32
CA LEU A 60 3.49 9.44 2.16
C LEU A 60 3.84 9.55 3.65
N GLN A 61 5.01 9.08 4.07
CA GLN A 61 5.47 9.21 5.46
C GLN A 61 5.55 10.67 5.90
N TRP A 62 6.12 11.54 5.07
CA TRP A 62 6.18 12.98 5.33
C TRP A 62 4.78 13.59 5.50
N TRP A 63 3.86 13.25 4.59
CA TRP A 63 2.47 13.73 4.65
C TRP A 63 1.74 13.24 5.91
N LEU A 64 1.89 11.98 6.30
CA LEU A 64 1.34 11.45 7.56
C LEU A 64 1.96 12.15 8.79
N GLY A 65 3.24 12.51 8.74
CA GLY A 65 3.88 13.33 9.76
C GLY A 65 3.22 14.70 9.93
N LEU A 66 2.87 15.37 8.82
CA LEU A 66 2.11 16.62 8.86
C LEU A 66 0.73 16.42 9.50
N VAL A 67 0.04 15.33 9.16
CA VAL A 67 -1.28 15.00 9.76
C VAL A 67 -1.15 14.81 11.27
N ILE A 68 -0.18 14.03 11.75
CA ILE A 68 0.08 13.88 13.19
C ILE A 68 0.38 15.23 13.85
N GLY A 69 1.14 16.09 13.18
CA GLY A 69 1.50 17.42 13.66
C GLY A 69 0.31 18.39 13.86
N THR A 70 -0.87 18.09 13.29
CA THR A 70 -2.08 18.89 13.53
C THR A 70 -2.77 18.59 14.86
N PHE A 71 -2.42 17.48 15.53
CA PHE A 71 -3.02 17.11 16.80
C PHE A 71 -2.27 17.76 17.96
N PRO A 72 -2.98 18.26 19.00
CA PRO A 72 -2.34 18.80 20.19
C PRO A 72 -1.60 17.68 20.93
N LEU A 73 -0.40 18.00 21.44
CA LEU A 73 0.37 17.07 22.26
C LEU A 73 -0.34 16.85 23.60
N THR A 74 -0.18 15.65 24.16
CA THR A 74 -0.60 15.33 25.53
C THR A 74 0.34 15.99 26.55
N ASP A 75 -0.04 15.95 27.84
CA ASP A 75 0.79 16.47 28.94
C ASP A 75 2.20 15.84 29.02
N GLN A 76 2.38 14.67 28.38
CA GLN A 76 3.66 13.96 28.26
C GLN A 76 4.47 14.35 27.02
N GLY A 77 4.01 15.33 26.24
CA GLY A 77 4.67 15.77 25.00
C GLY A 77 4.51 14.81 23.83
N THR A 78 3.64 13.80 23.92
CA THR A 78 3.39 12.81 22.87
C THR A 78 2.07 13.05 22.16
N PRO A 79 1.95 12.73 20.86
CA PRO A 79 0.67 12.79 20.16
C PRO A 79 -0.37 11.84 20.80
N PRO A 80 -1.65 12.24 20.87
CA PRO A 80 -2.70 11.42 21.44
C PRO A 80 -2.98 10.19 20.55
N ALA A 81 -3.56 9.14 21.14
CA ALA A 81 -3.89 7.90 20.42
C ALA A 81 -4.74 8.13 19.16
N ILE A 82 -5.61 9.13 19.16
CA ILE A 82 -6.43 9.50 18.00
C ILE A 82 -5.60 9.97 16.79
N ALA A 83 -4.42 10.57 17.01
CA ALA A 83 -3.53 10.98 15.93
C ALA A 83 -3.00 9.74 15.17
N TYR A 84 -2.55 8.72 15.90
CA TYR A 84 -2.11 7.44 15.33
C TYR A 84 -3.25 6.69 14.64
N ALA A 85 -4.41 6.61 15.27
CA ALA A 85 -5.59 5.99 14.65
C ALA A 85 -5.99 6.67 13.33
N THR A 86 -5.88 8.01 13.27
CA THR A 86 -6.16 8.79 12.06
C THR A 86 -5.20 8.42 10.94
N VAL A 87 -3.89 8.43 11.17
CA VAL A 87 -2.91 8.09 10.11
C VAL A 87 -2.98 6.63 9.67
N PHE A 88 -3.27 5.70 10.58
CA PHE A 88 -3.50 4.29 10.19
C PHE A 88 -4.76 4.14 9.34
N THR A 89 -5.84 4.86 9.68
CA THR A 89 -7.08 4.85 8.90
C THR A 89 -6.87 5.45 7.51
N LEU A 90 -6.13 6.57 7.41
CA LEU A 90 -5.77 7.19 6.13
C LEU A 90 -4.93 6.24 5.27
N THR A 91 -3.94 5.58 5.87
CA THR A 91 -3.08 4.63 5.15
C THR A 91 -3.86 3.40 4.69
N ALA A 92 -4.73 2.84 5.54
CA ALA A 92 -5.61 1.74 5.18
C ALA A 92 -6.58 2.14 4.05
N GLY A 93 -7.15 3.35 4.12
CA GLY A 93 -8.01 3.90 3.08
C GLY A 93 -7.29 4.09 1.74
N ALA A 94 -6.05 4.58 1.75
CA ALA A 94 -5.22 4.69 0.55
C ALA A 94 -4.91 3.31 -0.05
N GLY A 95 -4.61 2.31 0.79
CA GLY A 95 -4.44 0.93 0.34
C GLY A 95 -5.70 0.34 -0.29
N LEU A 96 -6.87 0.56 0.33
CA LEU A 96 -8.16 0.17 -0.23
C LEU A 96 -8.45 0.87 -1.56
N ALA A 97 -8.16 2.17 -1.68
CA ALA A 97 -8.31 2.91 -2.93
C ALA A 97 -7.39 2.34 -4.03
N ALA A 98 -6.15 1.98 -3.70
CA ALA A 98 -5.24 1.32 -4.63
C ALA A 98 -5.77 -0.04 -5.10
N LEU A 99 -6.35 -0.85 -4.21
CA LEU A 99 -7.01 -2.11 -4.57
C LEU A 99 -8.22 -1.89 -5.48
N VAL A 100 -9.05 -0.87 -5.18
CA VAL A 100 -10.20 -0.50 -6.02
C VAL A 100 -9.74 -0.07 -7.42
N ALA A 101 -8.65 0.69 -7.52
CA ALA A 101 -8.06 1.08 -8.79
C ALA A 101 -7.57 -0.13 -9.62
N TYR A 102 -7.30 -1.27 -8.97
CA TYR A 102 -6.90 -2.51 -9.63
C TYR A 102 -8.09 -3.35 -10.14
N LEU A 103 -9.33 -3.08 -9.69
CA LEU A 103 -10.52 -3.86 -10.07
C LEU A 103 -10.79 -3.92 -11.58
N PRO A 104 -10.61 -2.84 -12.39
CA PRO A 104 -10.82 -2.93 -13.83
C PRO A 104 -9.91 -3.96 -14.51
N LEU A 105 -8.68 -4.12 -14.00
CA LEU A 105 -7.69 -5.05 -14.55
C LEU A 105 -8.09 -6.52 -14.36
N LEU A 106 -8.94 -6.82 -13.37
CA LEU A 106 -9.49 -8.17 -13.17
C LEU A 106 -10.45 -8.59 -14.29
N LYS A 107 -11.06 -7.63 -14.99
CA LYS A 107 -11.97 -7.94 -16.11
C LYS A 107 -11.19 -8.33 -17.37
N GLU A 108 -10.02 -7.73 -17.58
CA GLU A 108 -9.20 -7.95 -18.78
C GLU A 108 -8.53 -9.33 -18.77
N THR A 109 -8.11 -9.83 -17.61
CA THR A 109 -7.58 -11.20 -17.47
C THR A 109 -8.62 -12.28 -17.69
N GLY A 110 -9.90 -12.01 -17.43
CA GLY A 110 -11.01 -12.92 -17.72
C GLY A 110 -11.36 -13.02 -19.21
N VAL A 111 -11.17 -11.94 -19.97
CA VAL A 111 -11.44 -11.90 -21.42
C VAL A 111 -10.28 -12.50 -22.22
N ALA A 112 -9.03 -12.28 -21.79
CA ALA A 112 -7.84 -12.85 -22.44
C ALA A 112 -7.73 -14.39 -22.29
N ALA A 113 -8.43 -14.98 -21.32
CA ALA A 113 -8.54 -16.44 -21.17
C ALA A 113 -9.55 -17.08 -22.15
N GLN A 114 -10.25 -16.28 -22.96
CA GLN A 114 -11.32 -16.74 -23.85
C GLN A 114 -10.94 -16.73 -25.34
N GLU A 115 -9.71 -16.39 -25.71
CA GLU A 115 -9.22 -16.65 -27.08
C GLU A 115 -8.82 -18.14 -27.18
N PRO A 116 -9.59 -18.99 -27.88
CA PRO A 116 -9.20 -20.36 -28.11
C PRO A 116 -8.01 -20.40 -29.07
N VAL A 117 -7.14 -21.36 -28.83
CA VAL A 117 -6.05 -21.79 -29.72
C VAL A 117 -6.55 -21.91 -31.16
N PHE A 118 -5.82 -21.24 -32.05
CA PHE A 118 -5.85 -21.21 -33.52
C PHE A 118 -6.52 -22.40 -34.23
N GLU A 119 -7.36 -22.10 -35.25
CA GLU A 119 -7.61 -23.01 -36.40
C GLU A 119 -6.36 -23.21 -37.25
#